data_AF-A0A352MGF2-F1
#
_entry.id   AF-A0A352MGF2-F1
#
_cell.length_a   1.000
_cell.length_b   1.000
_cell.length_c   1.000
_cell.angle_alpha   90.00
_cell.angle_beta   90.00
_cell.angle_gamma   90.00
#
_symmetry.space_group_name_H-M   'P 1'
#
loop_
_entity.id
_entity.type
_entity.pdbx_description
1 polymer ?
#
loop_
_entity_poly.entity_id
_entity_poly.type
_entity_poly.pdbx_seq_one_letter_code
_entity_poly.pdbx_strand_id
1 'polypeptide(L)'
;MVKYINIVLFAGMMVMNYLANALPLNNKTTGELSDSFPNLFVPAGITFSIWGVIYLLLIVYCVLQFTGSGKEAISDIGWLFSISCILNAIWILFWHYGKLPLSLVIMVGLLVTLILINISIRELQSGIIKATFGVYLGWICIATIANATA
;
A
#
# COMPACT_ATOMS: atom_id res chain seq x y z
N MET A 1 -6.01 -19.96 8.18
CA MET A 1 -6.91 -18.88 8.65
C MET A 1 -6.50 -17.52 8.07
N VAL A 2 -5.24 -17.10 8.26
CA VAL A 2 -4.69 -15.81 7.78
C VAL A 2 -4.96 -15.50 6.31
N LYS A 3 -4.87 -16.49 5.41
CA LYS A 3 -5.15 -16.29 3.97
C LYS A 3 -6.55 -15.74 3.64
N TYR A 4 -7.57 -16.09 4.43
CA TYR A 4 -8.92 -15.57 4.24
C TYR A 4 -9.04 -14.13 4.75
N ILE A 5 -8.40 -13.84 5.89
CA ILE A 5 -8.31 -12.50 6.46
C ILE A 5 -7.60 -11.56 5.46
N ASN A 6 -6.51 -12.02 4.85
CA ASN A 6 -5.77 -11.29 3.83
C ASN A 6 -6.64 -10.89 2.65
N ILE A 7 -7.48 -11.80 2.11
CA ILE A 7 -8.40 -11.46 1.02
C ILE A 7 -9.39 -10.38 1.45
N VAL A 8 -10.00 -10.53 2.62
CA VAL A 8 -11.02 -9.58 3.11
C VAL A 8 -10.40 -8.19 3.33
N LEU A 9 -9.25 -8.11 3.98
CA LEU A 9 -8.57 -6.83 4.24
C LEU A 9 -8.02 -6.20 2.96
N PHE A 10 -7.50 -7.01 2.04
CA PHE A 10 -7.05 -6.52 0.74
C PHE A 10 -8.23 -5.97 -0.08
N ALA A 11 -9.36 -6.68 -0.12
CA ALA A 11 -10.57 -6.20 -0.78
C ALA A 11 -11.07 -4.89 -0.14
N GLY A 12 -11.07 -4.79 1.19
CA GLY A 12 -11.41 -3.56 1.90
C GLY A 12 -10.50 -2.39 1.53
N MET A 13 -9.18 -2.62 1.52
CA MET A 13 -8.19 -1.62 1.11
C MET A 13 -8.39 -1.17 -0.35
N MET A 14 -8.61 -2.11 -1.27
CA MET A 14 -8.92 -1.82 -2.68
C MET A 14 -10.16 -0.95 -2.82
N VAL A 15 -11.25 -1.30 -2.11
CA VAL A 15 -12.49 -0.51 -2.12
C VAL A 15 -12.23 0.90 -1.58
N MET A 16 -11.51 1.05 -0.47
CA MET A 16 -11.20 2.37 0.09
C MET A 16 -10.39 3.24 -0.88
N ASN A 17 -9.38 2.67 -1.55
CA ASN A 17 -8.59 3.40 -2.54
C ASN A 17 -9.39 3.75 -3.80
N TYR A 18 -10.28 2.86 -4.22
CA TYR A 18 -11.20 3.14 -5.32
C TYR A 18 -12.15 4.29 -4.96
N LEU A 19 -12.78 4.23 -3.78
CA LEU A 19 -13.70 5.27 -3.29
C LEU A 19 -13.02 6.64 -3.15
N ALA A 20 -11.75 6.67 -2.74
CA ALA A 20 -10.94 7.88 -2.67
C ALA A 20 -10.81 8.63 -4.00
N ASN A 21 -10.97 7.93 -5.14
CA ASN A 21 -10.90 8.50 -6.47
C ASN A 21 -12.27 8.60 -7.16
N ALA A 22 -13.18 7.64 -6.92
CA ALA A 22 -14.48 7.56 -7.58
C ALA A 22 -15.59 8.40 -6.90
N LEU A 23 -15.58 8.49 -5.57
CA LEU A 23 -16.51 9.28 -4.77
C LEU A 23 -15.73 10.35 -3.99
N PRO A 24 -14.86 11.12 -4.70
CA PRO A 24 -13.70 11.83 -4.18
C PRO A 24 -13.88 12.23 -2.73
N LEU A 25 -13.26 11.45 -1.83
CA LEU A 25 -13.43 11.65 -0.39
C LEU A 25 -13.01 13.09 -0.08
N ASN A 26 -13.87 13.88 0.56
CA ASN A 26 -13.66 15.31 0.79
C ASN A 26 -13.56 16.17 -0.51
N ASN A 27 -14.33 15.80 -1.56
CA ASN A 27 -14.45 16.50 -2.84
C ASN A 27 -13.15 16.66 -3.64
N LYS A 28 -12.11 15.88 -3.33
CA LYS A 28 -10.87 15.81 -4.10
C LYS A 28 -10.44 14.36 -4.29
N THR A 29 -9.87 14.06 -5.44
CA THR A 29 -9.14 12.80 -5.67
C THR A 29 -7.80 12.81 -4.93
N THR A 30 -7.17 11.65 -4.80
CA THR A 30 -5.87 11.55 -4.12
C THR A 30 -4.78 12.36 -4.85
N GLY A 31 -4.82 12.36 -6.18
CA GLY A 31 -3.92 13.16 -7.02
C GLY A 31 -4.15 14.66 -6.86
N GLU A 32 -5.38 15.14 -7.00
CA GLU A 32 -5.72 16.56 -6.85
C GLU A 32 -5.40 17.10 -5.45
N LEU A 33 -5.59 16.27 -4.41
CA LEU A 33 -5.20 16.64 -3.07
C LEU A 33 -3.68 16.76 -2.95
N SER A 34 -2.93 15.82 -3.54
CA SER A 34 -1.46 15.91 -3.60
C SER A 34 -1.00 17.16 -4.34
N ASP A 35 -1.63 17.51 -5.47
CA ASP A 35 -1.31 18.71 -6.25
C ASP A 35 -1.58 20.02 -5.49
N SER A 36 -2.45 19.97 -4.46
CA SER A 36 -2.76 21.15 -3.64
C SER A 36 -1.71 21.48 -2.58
N PHE A 37 -0.74 20.58 -2.34
CA PHE A 37 0.39 20.81 -1.46
C PHE A 37 1.64 21.12 -2.30
N PRO A 38 2.03 22.39 -2.46
CA PRO A 38 3.17 22.75 -3.31
C PRO A 38 4.47 22.26 -2.68
N ASN A 39 4.99 21.13 -3.16
CA ASN A 39 6.31 20.63 -2.77
C ASN A 39 7.05 19.98 -3.95
N LEU A 40 8.39 19.95 -3.86
CA LEU A 40 9.28 19.45 -4.93
C LEU A 40 9.20 17.94 -5.16
N PHE A 41 8.46 17.21 -4.31
CA PHE A 41 8.34 15.76 -4.33
C PHE A 41 6.94 15.27 -4.71
N VAL A 42 5.98 16.18 -5.01
CA VAL A 42 4.66 15.78 -5.51
C VAL A 42 4.86 15.07 -6.86
N PRO A 43 4.51 13.78 -6.97
CA PRO A 43 4.56 13.08 -8.24
C PRO A 43 3.53 13.68 -9.18
N ALA A 44 3.86 13.76 -10.48
CA ALA A 44 2.86 14.12 -11.49
C ALA A 44 1.64 13.19 -11.37
N GLY A 45 0.43 13.68 -11.65
CA GLY A 45 -0.81 12.90 -11.51
C GLY A 45 -0.75 11.51 -12.18
N ILE A 46 -0.08 11.39 -13.33
CA ILE A 46 0.10 10.10 -14.03
C ILE A 46 0.93 9.09 -13.23
N THR A 47 1.82 9.54 -12.35
CA THR A 47 2.66 8.68 -11.51
C THR A 47 1.82 7.87 -10.53
N PHE A 48 0.63 8.35 -10.14
CA PHE A 48 -0.31 7.57 -9.31
C PHE A 48 -0.87 6.32 -10.00
N SER A 49 -0.70 6.16 -11.33
CA SER A 49 -1.04 4.92 -12.04
C SER A 49 -0.25 3.70 -11.55
N ILE A 50 0.87 3.90 -10.86
CA ILE A 50 1.65 2.84 -10.20
C ILE A 50 0.82 2.01 -9.22
N TRP A 51 -0.23 2.60 -8.62
CA TRP A 51 -1.16 1.87 -7.76
C TRP A 51 -1.83 0.71 -8.50
N GLY A 52 -2.18 0.88 -9.78
CA GLY A 52 -2.74 -0.20 -10.59
C GLY A 52 -1.78 -1.39 -10.73
N VAL A 53 -0.49 -1.12 -10.92
CA VAL A 53 0.56 -2.15 -10.97
C VAL A 53 0.71 -2.83 -9.61
N ILE A 54 0.76 -2.06 -8.52
CA ILE A 54 0.84 -2.59 -7.15
C ILE A 54 -0.37 -3.49 -6.86
N TYR A 55 -1.58 -3.06 -7.19
CA TYR A 55 -2.79 -3.85 -6.97
C TYR A 55 -2.80 -5.15 -7.76
N LEU A 56 -2.36 -5.13 -9.02
CA LEU A 56 -2.23 -6.34 -9.83
C LEU A 56 -1.22 -7.32 -9.22
N LEU A 57 -0.06 -6.82 -8.78
CA LEU A 57 0.96 -7.63 -8.10
C LEU A 57 0.46 -8.21 -6.76
N LEU A 58 -0.35 -7.44 -6.02
CA LEU A 58 -0.96 -7.89 -4.77
C LEU A 58 -2.07 -8.92 -5.00
N ILE A 59 -2.86 -8.80 -6.07
CA ILE A 59 -3.84 -9.82 -6.48
C ILE A 59 -3.13 -11.14 -6.76
N VAL A 60 -2.04 -11.10 -7.53
CA VAL A 60 -1.23 -12.30 -7.81
C VAL A 60 -0.72 -12.91 -6.50
N TYR A 61 -0.21 -12.10 -5.58
CA TYR A 61 0.19 -12.57 -4.25
C TYR A 61 -0.98 -13.25 -3.51
N CYS A 62 -2.18 -12.65 -3.49
CA CYS A 62 -3.36 -13.24 -2.86
C CYS A 62 -3.75 -14.59 -3.49
N VAL A 63 -3.67 -14.74 -4.81
CA VAL A 63 -3.94 -16.01 -5.50
C VAL A 63 -2.90 -17.08 -5.12
N LEU A 64 -1.62 -16.70 -5.08
CA LEU A 64 -0.53 -17.60 -4.67
C LEU A 64 -0.69 -18.12 -3.24
N GLN A 65 -1.47 -17.44 -2.38
CA GLN A 65 -1.79 -17.94 -1.04
C GLN A 65 -2.54 -19.29 -1.04
N PHE A 66 -3.09 -19.69 -2.18
CA PHE A 66 -3.92 -20.89 -2.34
C PHE A 66 -3.26 -21.98 -3.20
N THR A 67 -2.16 -21.70 -3.90
CA THR A 67 -1.54 -22.64 -4.87
C THR A 67 -0.43 -23.51 -4.29
N GLY A 68 -0.03 -23.31 -3.02
CA GLY A 68 0.99 -24.12 -2.35
C GLY A 68 2.44 -23.71 -2.64
N SER A 69 2.71 -23.06 -3.78
CA SER A 69 4.05 -22.61 -4.21
C SER A 69 4.68 -21.49 -3.36
N GLY A 70 3.92 -20.89 -2.43
CA GLY A 70 4.40 -19.83 -1.55
C GLY A 70 4.30 -20.12 -0.06
N LYS A 71 4.04 -21.38 0.36
CA LYS A 71 3.61 -21.72 1.73
C LYS A 71 4.47 -21.12 2.84
N GLU A 72 5.79 -21.14 2.71
CA GLU A 72 6.71 -20.54 3.70
C GLU A 72 6.60 -19.02 3.73
N ALA A 73 6.69 -18.36 2.57
CA ALA A 73 6.50 -16.91 2.48
C ALA A 73 5.14 -16.45 3.05
N ILE A 74 4.07 -17.20 2.77
CA ILE A 74 2.71 -16.89 3.24
C ILE A 74 2.58 -17.01 4.76
N SER A 75 3.26 -18.00 5.36
CA SER A 75 3.32 -18.17 6.81
C SER A 75 3.91 -16.92 7.48
N ASP A 76 5.00 -16.41 6.92
CA ASP A 76 5.84 -15.44 7.61
C ASP A 76 5.34 -14.00 7.46
N ILE A 77 4.79 -13.65 6.28
CA ILE A 77 4.35 -12.27 6.01
C ILE A 77 2.84 -12.08 5.98
N GLY A 78 2.05 -13.14 6.20
CA GLY A 78 0.59 -13.06 6.11
C GLY A 78 -0.02 -12.01 7.05
N TRP A 79 0.42 -11.95 8.32
CA TRP A 79 -0.07 -10.95 9.27
C TRP A 79 0.45 -9.54 8.96
N LEU A 80 1.71 -9.40 8.56
CA LEU A 80 2.27 -8.11 8.15
C LEU A 80 1.52 -7.54 6.93
N PHE A 81 1.13 -8.41 5.99
CA PHE A 81 0.30 -8.00 4.86
C PHE A 81 -1.10 -7.55 5.27
N SER A 82 -1.74 -8.25 6.21
CA SER A 82 -3.01 -7.79 6.80
C SER A 82 -2.88 -6.40 7.42
N ILE A 83 -1.82 -6.17 8.20
CA ILE A 83 -1.53 -4.87 8.81
C ILE A 83 -1.29 -3.79 7.74
N SER A 84 -0.55 -4.09 6.67
CA SER A 84 -0.29 -3.12 5.61
C SER A 84 -1.57 -2.73 4.87
N CYS A 85 -2.52 -3.65 4.68
CA CYS A 85 -3.83 -3.34 4.10
C CYS A 85 -4.63 -2.37 4.98
N ILE A 86 -4.65 -2.62 6.30
CA ILE A 86 -5.34 -1.75 7.27
C ILE A 86 -4.70 -0.37 7.29
N LEU A 87 -3.38 -0.28 7.42
CA LEU A 87 -2.66 0.99 7.47
C LEU A 87 -2.85 1.80 6.19
N ASN A 88 -2.84 1.15 5.02
CA ASN A 88 -3.10 1.82 3.75
C ASN A 88 -4.51 2.41 3.69
N ALA A 89 -5.54 1.61 4.05
CA ALA A 89 -6.92 2.05 4.07
C ALA A 89 -7.17 3.20 5.09
N ILE A 90 -6.49 3.17 6.23
CA ILE A 90 -6.58 4.23 7.24
C ILE A 90 -5.82 5.48 6.77
N TRP A 91 -4.64 5.32 6.18
CA TRP A 91 -3.86 6.44 5.66
C TRP A 91 -4.66 7.28 4.67
N ILE A 92 -5.30 6.65 3.68
CA ILE A 92 -6.02 7.39 2.64
C ILE A 92 -7.19 8.21 3.23
N LEU A 93 -7.83 7.73 4.29
CA LEU A 93 -8.84 8.49 5.02
C LEU A 93 -8.23 9.77 5.63
N PHE A 94 -7.19 9.62 6.45
CA PHE A 94 -6.58 10.79 7.12
C PHE A 94 -5.95 11.77 6.15
N TRP A 95 -5.38 11.28 5.05
CA TRP A 95 -4.92 12.10 3.94
C TRP A 95 -6.06 12.94 3.37
N HIS A 96 -7.16 12.31 2.94
CA HIS A 96 -8.31 13.01 2.35
C HIS A 96 -8.97 14.02 3.29
N TYR A 97 -8.98 13.78 4.60
CA TYR A 97 -9.49 14.73 5.60
C TYR A 97 -8.47 15.80 6.04
N GLY A 98 -7.30 15.88 5.39
CA GLY A 98 -6.29 16.92 5.66
C GLY A 98 -5.61 16.81 7.01
N LYS A 99 -5.68 15.64 7.67
CA LYS A 99 -5.03 15.39 8.97
C LYS A 99 -3.56 14.98 8.76
N LEU A 100 -2.76 15.89 8.22
CA LEU A 100 -1.41 15.60 7.72
C LEU A 100 -0.46 14.93 8.74
N PRO A 101 -0.37 15.39 10.01
CA PRO A 101 0.54 14.75 10.98
C PRO A 101 0.15 13.30 11.26
N LEU A 102 -1.16 13.03 11.36
CA LEU A 102 -1.67 11.69 11.63
C LEU A 102 -1.51 10.79 10.38
N SER A 103 -1.79 11.34 9.20
CA SER A 103 -1.49 10.69 7.92
C SER A 103 -0.02 10.27 7.84
N LEU A 104 0.91 11.15 8.21
CA LEU A 104 2.34 10.84 8.20
C LEU A 104 2.70 9.72 9.19
N VAL A 105 2.17 9.74 10.42
CA VAL A 105 2.39 8.66 11.40
C VAL A 105 1.92 7.31 10.85
N ILE A 106 0.74 7.26 10.22
CA ILE A 106 0.20 6.03 9.64
C ILE A 106 1.04 5.59 8.42
N MET A 107 1.48 6.53 7.59
CA MET A 107 2.36 6.29 6.44
C MET A 107 3.70 5.70 6.89
N VAL A 108 4.31 6.22 7.96
CA VAL A 108 5.53 5.65 8.54
C VAL A 108 5.27 4.24 9.07
N GLY A 109 4.13 3.99 9.73
CA GLY A 109 3.74 2.63 10.14
C GLY A 109 3.62 1.67 8.95
N LEU A 110 3.04 2.13 7.84
CA LEU A 110 2.95 1.36 6.59
C LEU A 110 4.34 1.08 6.01
N LEU A 111 5.21 2.09 5.97
CA LEU A 111 6.59 1.97 5.51
C LEU A 111 7.36 0.92 6.34
N VAL A 112 7.31 1.01 7.66
CA VAL A 112 7.95 0.03 8.57
C VAL A 112 7.40 -1.38 8.32
N THR A 113 6.08 -1.51 8.16
CA THR A 113 5.46 -2.80 7.87
C THR A 113 5.99 -3.40 6.56
N LEU A 114 6.12 -2.59 5.50
CA LEU A 114 6.66 -3.05 4.22
C LEU A 114 8.15 -3.37 4.26
N ILE A 115 8.93 -2.66 5.08
CA ILE A 115 10.34 -2.99 5.35
C ILE A 115 10.42 -4.36 6.02
N LEU A 116 9.62 -4.62 7.06
CA LEU A 116 9.58 -5.91 7.74
C LEU A 116 9.19 -7.04 6.77
N ILE A 117 8.21 -6.83 5.90
CA ILE A 117 7.85 -7.80 4.86
C ILE A 117 9.05 -8.11 3.97
N ASN A 118 9.74 -7.08 3.46
CA ASN A 118 10.89 -7.26 2.57
C ASN A 118 12.08 -7.93 3.25
N ILE A 119 12.27 -7.72 4.56
CA ILE A 119 13.26 -8.44 5.37
C ILE A 119 12.87 -9.93 5.49
N SER A 120 11.61 -10.23 5.82
CA SER A 120 11.12 -11.60 5.98
C SER A 120 11.23 -12.43 4.69
N ILE A 121 11.02 -11.82 3.53
CA ILE A 121 11.12 -12.50 2.23
C ILE A 121 12.51 -12.42 1.59
N ARG A 122 13.53 -11.91 2.30
CA ARG A 122 14.87 -11.66 1.74
C ARG A 122 15.53 -12.93 1.19
N GLU A 123 15.35 -14.06 1.87
CA GLU A 123 16.00 -15.33 1.51
C GLU A 123 15.22 -16.12 0.43
N LEU A 124 14.01 -15.70 0.07
CA LEU A 124 13.27 -16.34 -1.03
C LEU A 124 14.03 -16.20 -2.35
N GLN A 125 13.94 -17.20 -3.23
CA GLN A 125 14.44 -17.03 -4.59
C GLN A 125 13.73 -15.84 -5.26
N SER A 126 14.46 -15.07 -6.07
CA SER A 126 13.89 -13.98 -6.86
C SER A 126 12.65 -14.46 -7.61
N GLY A 127 11.57 -13.70 -7.50
CA GLY A 127 10.26 -14.11 -8.01
C GLY A 127 9.21 -13.06 -7.74
N ILE A 128 7.97 -13.38 -8.12
CA ILE A 128 6.86 -12.42 -8.11
C ILE A 128 6.59 -11.83 -6.72
N ILE A 129 6.74 -12.59 -5.63
CA ILE A 129 6.52 -12.10 -4.26
C ILE A 129 7.51 -10.99 -3.90
N LYS A 130 8.81 -11.16 -4.21
CA LYS A 130 9.83 -10.13 -4.01
C LYS A 130 9.56 -8.90 -4.87
N ALA A 131 9.16 -9.09 -6.13
CA ALA A 131 8.80 -7.98 -7.00
C ALA A 131 7.59 -7.20 -6.47
N THR A 132 6.53 -7.89 -6.05
CA THR A 132 5.31 -7.30 -5.47
C THR A 132 5.63 -6.37 -4.31
N PHE A 133 6.34 -6.88 -3.31
CA PHE A 133 6.60 -6.10 -2.09
C PHE A 133 7.76 -5.12 -2.24
N GLY A 134 8.70 -5.35 -3.16
CA GLY A 134 9.76 -4.40 -3.50
C GLY A 134 9.21 -3.16 -4.22
N VAL A 135 8.34 -3.36 -5.23
CA VAL A 135 7.67 -2.26 -5.93
C VAL A 135 6.78 -1.48 -4.95
N TYR A 136 6.02 -2.19 -4.11
CA TYR A 136 5.16 -1.53 -3.14
C TYR A 136 5.96 -0.72 -2.11
N LEU A 137 7.05 -1.27 -1.57
CA LEU A 137 7.95 -0.55 -0.67
C LEU A 137 8.56 0.70 -1.34
N GLY A 138 9.06 0.56 -2.57
CA GLY A 138 9.66 1.68 -3.31
C GLY A 138 8.68 2.84 -3.49
N TRP A 139 7.43 2.54 -3.81
CA TRP A 139 6.39 3.56 -3.92
C TRP A 139 6.08 4.24 -2.57
N ILE A 140 5.95 3.45 -1.50
CA ILE A 140 5.67 4.00 -0.16
C ILE A 140 6.83 4.85 0.37
N CYS A 141 8.07 4.58 0.00
CA CYS A 141 9.20 5.49 0.29
C CYS A 141 8.97 6.88 -0.32
N ILE A 142 8.58 6.94 -1.60
CA ILE A 142 8.30 8.21 -2.30
C ILE A 142 7.09 8.90 -1.67
N ALA A 143 6.00 8.16 -1.42
CA ALA A 143 4.80 8.69 -0.79
C ALA A 143 5.06 9.23 0.63
N THR A 144 5.97 8.62 1.38
CA THR A 144 6.36 9.09 2.72
C THR A 144 7.06 10.44 2.64
N ILE A 145 7.99 10.61 1.70
CA ILE A 145 8.68 11.89 1.49
C ILE A 145 7.66 12.96 1.09
N ALA A 146 6.80 12.67 0.11
CA ALA A 146 5.77 13.60 -0.34
C ALA A 146 4.79 13.98 0.79
N ASN A 147 4.39 13.03 1.66
CA ASN A 147 3.54 13.31 2.81
C ASN A 147 4.27 14.16 3.86
N ALA A 148 5.57 13.94 4.08
CA ALA A 148 6.36 14.71 5.05
C ALA A 148 6.59 16.17 4.62
N THR A 149 6.60 16.43 3.31
CA THR A 149 6.80 17.77 2.73
C THR A 149 5.49 18.48 2.36
N ALA A 150 4.33 17.87 2.66
CA ALA A 150 3.01 18.44 2.39
C ALA A 150 2.60 19.51 3.41
#